data_AF-A0ABC9XS92-F1
#
_entry.id   AF-A0ABC9XS92-F1
#
_cell.length_a   1.000
_cell.length_b   1.000
_cell.length_c   1.000
_cell.angle_alpha   90.00
_cell.angle_beta   90.00
_cell.angle_gamma   90.00
#
_symmetry.space_group_name_H-M   'P 1'
#
loop_
_entity.id
_entity.type
_entity.pdbx_description
1 polymer ?
#
loop_
_entity_poly.entity_id
_entity_poly.type
_entity_poly.pdbx_seq_one_letter_code
_entity_poly.pdbx_strand_id
1 'polypeptide(L)'
;MRPVAAALPTALLLLLPLPPDAPRSPVLNGSLWVVAGDPVTVTCGATSHPAPIVTVTRGRRVVAAAVYEPQVTMTLAAAKPEDAGEYLCRAENQHGESSLPFNLTVEWGLVWAKVGPVGAVVAFAIVIALVCYLSQSRRK
;
A
#
# COMPACT_ATOMS: atom_id res chain seq x y z
N MET A 1 -48.55 23.08 21.36
CA MET A 1 -47.98 21.78 21.75
C MET A 1 -46.75 21.53 20.87
N ARG A 2 -45.53 21.62 21.43
CA ARG A 2 -44.29 21.30 20.72
C ARG A 2 -43.96 19.83 20.99
N PRO A 3 -43.72 18.98 19.97
CA PRO A 3 -43.32 17.61 20.22
C PRO A 3 -41.91 17.61 20.81
N VAL A 4 -41.75 16.93 21.94
CA VAL A 4 -40.45 16.63 22.55
C VAL A 4 -39.76 15.64 21.61
N ALA A 5 -38.71 16.10 20.93
CA ALA A 5 -37.85 15.23 20.14
C ALA A 5 -37.16 14.25 21.10
N ALA A 6 -37.60 13.00 21.11
CA ALA A 6 -36.91 11.94 21.81
C ALA A 6 -35.52 11.78 21.18
N ALA A 7 -34.47 12.19 21.89
CA ALA A 7 -33.10 11.92 21.49
C ALA A 7 -32.88 10.40 21.60
N LEU A 8 -32.76 9.71 20.46
CA LEU A 8 -32.39 8.30 20.47
C LEU A 8 -30.97 8.14 21.04
N PRO A 9 -30.71 7.10 21.86
CA PRO A 9 -29.37 6.83 22.38
C PRO A 9 -28.40 6.61 21.21
N THR A 10 -27.23 7.25 21.27
CA THR A 10 -26.17 7.19 20.25
C THR A 10 -25.73 5.77 19.90
N ALA A 11 -25.89 4.82 20.82
CA ALA A 11 -25.61 3.41 20.60
C ALA A 11 -26.53 2.73 19.56
N LEU A 12 -27.74 3.27 19.34
CA LEU A 12 -28.71 2.67 18.41
C LEU A 12 -28.38 2.97 16.93
N LEU A 13 -27.62 4.04 16.63
CA LEU A 13 -27.21 4.36 15.26
C LEU A 13 -26.28 3.29 14.66
N LEU A 14 -25.51 2.57 15.48
CA LEU A 14 -24.60 1.51 15.03
C LEU A 14 -25.32 0.24 14.57
N LEU A 15 -26.63 0.12 14.85
CA LEU A 15 -27.47 -1.01 14.47
C LEU A 15 -28.31 -0.74 13.22
N LEU A 16 -28.18 0.45 12.62
CA LEU A 16 -28.88 0.76 11.38
C LEU A 16 -28.18 0.06 10.20
N PRO A 17 -28.94 -0.63 9.33
CA PRO A 17 -28.38 -1.20 8.11
C PRO A 17 -27.78 -0.07 7.25
N LEU A 18 -26.57 -0.28 6.74
CA LEU A 18 -25.94 0.64 5.80
C LEU A 18 -26.88 0.90 4.61
N PRO A 19 -26.91 2.13 4.06
CA PRO A 19 -27.72 2.42 2.88
C PRO A 19 -27.35 1.42 1.77
N PRO A 20 -28.34 0.82 1.07
CA PRO A 20 -28.06 -0.18 0.03
C PRO A 20 -27.21 0.38 -1.12
N ASP A 21 -27.26 1.70 -1.30
CA ASP A 21 -26.59 2.48 -2.34
C ASP A 21 -25.24 3.08 -1.88
N ALA A 22 -24.87 2.91 -0.61
CA ALA A 22 -23.57 3.31 -0.12
C ALA A 22 -22.48 2.36 -0.65
N PRO A 23 -21.23 2.84 -0.80
CA PRO A 23 -20.12 1.96 -1.16
C PRO A 23 -19.93 0.85 -0.11
N ARG A 24 -19.80 -0.39 -0.58
CA ARG A 24 -19.39 -1.51 0.27
C ARG A 24 -17.94 -1.33 0.72
N SER A 25 -17.50 -2.12 1.69
CA SER A 25 -16.09 -2.14 2.09
C SER A 25 -15.19 -2.35 0.87
N PRO A 26 -14.18 -1.49 0.64
CA PRO A 26 -13.27 -1.67 -0.47
C PRO A 26 -12.52 -3.01 -0.38
N VAL A 27 -12.07 -3.52 -1.51
CA VAL A 27 -11.29 -4.75 -1.66
C VAL A 27 -9.99 -4.41 -2.38
N LEU A 28 -8.90 -5.04 -1.95
CA LEU A 28 -7.57 -4.85 -2.54
C LEU A 28 -7.18 -6.07 -3.37
N ASN A 29 -6.59 -5.81 -4.54
CA ASN A 29 -5.97 -6.80 -5.40
C ASN A 29 -4.53 -6.36 -5.71
N GLY A 30 -3.55 -7.20 -5.41
CA GLY A 30 -2.13 -6.91 -5.65
C GLY A 30 -1.23 -7.45 -4.53
N SER A 31 0.07 -7.20 -4.65
CA SER A 31 1.03 -7.53 -3.60
C SER A 31 1.19 -6.38 -2.62
N LEU A 32 1.06 -6.70 -1.32
CA LEU A 32 1.37 -5.77 -0.22
C LEU A 32 2.79 -5.96 0.32
N TRP A 33 3.50 -7.00 -0.15
CA TRP A 33 4.85 -7.35 0.27
C TRP A 33 5.76 -7.35 -0.94
N VAL A 34 6.74 -6.46 -0.95
CA VAL A 34 7.51 -6.16 -2.16
C VAL A 34 8.98 -5.95 -1.80
N VAL A 35 9.88 -6.41 -2.67
CA VAL A 35 11.30 -6.11 -2.57
C VAL A 35 11.60 -4.72 -3.11
N ALA A 36 12.47 -3.98 -2.43
CA ALA A 36 12.94 -2.67 -2.89
C ALA A 36 13.51 -2.76 -4.32
N GLY A 37 13.11 -1.82 -5.18
CA GLY A 37 13.47 -1.77 -6.59
C GLY A 37 12.47 -2.49 -7.52
N ASP A 38 11.57 -3.32 -6.99
CA ASP A 38 10.59 -4.03 -7.82
C ASP A 38 9.32 -3.19 -8.04
N PRO A 39 8.65 -3.36 -9.19
CA PRO A 39 7.41 -2.66 -9.47
C PRO A 39 6.26 -3.20 -8.60
N VAL A 40 5.36 -2.31 -8.20
CA VAL A 40 4.19 -2.60 -7.38
C VAL A 40 2.94 -2.12 -8.06
N THR A 41 1.92 -2.97 -8.05
CA THR A 41 0.58 -2.62 -8.53
C THR A 41 -0.44 -3.10 -7.50
N VAL A 42 -1.14 -2.15 -6.88
CA VAL A 42 -2.22 -2.42 -5.93
C VAL A 42 -3.48 -1.74 -6.45
N THR A 43 -4.48 -2.55 -6.78
CA THR A 43 -5.80 -2.08 -7.20
C THR A 43 -6.73 -2.09 -6.00
N CYS A 44 -7.39 -0.97 -5.74
CA CYS A 44 -8.48 -0.90 -4.78
C CYS A 44 -9.81 -0.66 -5.49
N GLY A 45 -10.84 -1.43 -5.15
CA GLY A 45 -12.18 -1.23 -5.70
C GLY A 45 -13.27 -1.47 -4.69
N ALA A 46 -14.42 -0.84 -4.89
CA ALA A 46 -15.59 -1.01 -4.04
C ALA A 46 -16.85 -1.10 -4.92
N THR A 47 -17.76 -2.00 -4.54
CA THR A 47 -19.08 -2.04 -5.17
C THR A 47 -19.95 -0.93 -4.61
N SER A 48 -20.47 -0.06 -5.46
CA SER A 48 -21.43 0.98 -5.08
C SER A 48 -22.38 1.29 -6.23
N HIS A 49 -23.54 1.86 -5.89
CA HIS A 49 -24.48 2.41 -6.85
C HIS A 49 -25.05 3.72 -6.30
N PRO A 50 -24.89 4.89 -6.96
CA PRO A 50 -24.11 5.16 -8.18
C PRO A 50 -22.60 4.92 -8.04
N ALA A 51 -21.87 5.07 -9.14
CA ALA A 51 -20.42 4.83 -9.18
C ALA A 51 -19.69 5.74 -8.18
N PRO A 52 -18.71 5.22 -7.42
CA PRO A 52 -18.07 5.97 -6.36
C PRO A 52 -16.89 6.78 -6.89
N ILE A 53 -16.37 7.65 -6.05
CA ILE A 53 -15.02 8.20 -6.17
C ILE A 53 -14.11 7.34 -5.30
N VAL A 54 -13.14 6.67 -5.91
CA VAL A 54 -12.18 5.82 -5.18
C VAL A 54 -10.85 6.53 -5.09
N THR A 55 -10.35 6.70 -3.88
CA THR A 55 -9.09 7.38 -3.59
C THR A 55 -8.20 6.50 -2.74
N VAL A 56 -6.92 6.44 -3.10
CA VAL A 56 -5.88 5.83 -2.26
C VAL A 56 -5.03 6.97 -1.74
N THR A 57 -4.86 6.99 -0.42
CA THR A 57 -4.13 8.03 0.30
C THR A 57 -3.05 7.45 1.18
N ARG A 58 -1.97 8.21 1.38
CA ARG A 58 -0.90 7.93 2.33
C ARG A 58 -0.78 9.11 3.27
N GLY A 59 -1.28 8.96 4.49
CA GLY A 59 -1.48 10.09 5.40
C GLY A 59 -2.41 11.14 4.78
N ARG A 60 -1.86 12.32 4.42
CA ARG A 60 -2.62 13.42 3.79
C ARG A 60 -2.44 13.53 2.27
N ARG A 61 -1.62 12.65 1.68
CA ARG A 61 -1.28 12.71 0.25
C ARG A 61 -2.14 11.72 -0.53
N VAL A 62 -2.79 12.19 -1.59
CA VAL A 62 -3.49 11.33 -2.56
C VAL A 62 -2.45 10.72 -3.49
N VAL A 63 -2.38 9.40 -3.55
CA VAL A 63 -1.43 8.67 -4.41
C VAL A 63 -2.07 8.14 -5.68
N ALA A 64 -3.36 7.83 -5.64
CA ALA A 64 -4.16 7.47 -6.81
C ALA A 64 -5.62 7.85 -6.56
N ALA A 65 -6.34 8.29 -7.61
CA ALA A 65 -7.76 8.59 -7.55
C ALA A 65 -8.44 8.22 -8.86
N ALA A 66 -9.68 7.75 -8.77
CA ALA A 66 -10.57 7.48 -9.89
C ALA A 66 -11.96 8.03 -9.53
N VAL A 67 -12.64 8.66 -10.49
CA VAL A 67 -13.84 9.48 -10.27
C VAL A 67 -14.98 8.88 -11.08
N TYR A 68 -16.03 8.41 -10.41
CA TYR A 68 -17.11 7.65 -11.03
C TYR A 68 -16.64 6.31 -11.65
N GLU A 69 -15.54 5.78 -11.14
CA GLU A 69 -15.06 4.44 -11.44
C GLU A 69 -15.13 3.53 -10.22
N PRO A 70 -15.46 2.23 -10.38
CA PRO A 70 -15.58 1.30 -9.26
C PRO A 70 -14.24 0.92 -8.62
N GLN A 71 -13.11 1.27 -9.25
CA GLN A 71 -11.78 0.91 -8.79
C GLN A 71 -10.70 1.88 -9.28
N VAL A 72 -9.59 1.93 -8.56
CA VAL A 72 -8.38 2.69 -8.88
C VAL A 72 -7.15 1.83 -8.67
N THR A 73 -6.14 1.99 -9.53
CA THR A 73 -4.87 1.26 -9.42
C THR A 73 -3.75 2.20 -9.02
N MET A 74 -3.11 1.92 -7.88
CA MET A 74 -1.85 2.54 -7.47
C MET A 74 -0.69 1.75 -8.07
N THR A 75 0.23 2.45 -8.74
CA THR A 75 1.44 1.84 -9.31
C THR A 75 2.70 2.54 -8.82
N LEU A 76 3.72 1.76 -8.45
CA LEU A 76 5.06 2.25 -8.18
C LEU A 76 6.01 1.52 -9.13
N ALA A 77 6.76 2.26 -9.94
CA ALA A 77 7.67 1.66 -10.92
C ALA A 77 8.85 0.93 -10.27
N ALA A 78 9.33 1.46 -9.14
CA ALA A 78 10.37 0.86 -8.32
C ALA A 78 10.06 1.17 -6.86
N ALA A 79 9.68 0.16 -6.08
CA ALA A 79 9.36 0.31 -4.68
C ALA A 79 10.56 0.82 -3.90
N LYS A 80 10.38 1.89 -3.14
CA LYS A 80 11.40 2.36 -2.21
C LYS A 80 11.03 1.99 -0.78
N PRO A 81 12.03 1.80 0.09
CA PRO A 81 11.80 1.65 1.53
C PRO A 81 11.00 2.82 2.11
N GLU A 82 11.19 4.03 1.57
CA GLU A 82 10.43 5.20 1.99
C GLU A 82 8.96 5.14 1.53
N ASP A 83 8.59 4.24 0.61
CA ASP A 83 7.20 4.02 0.20
C ASP A 83 6.45 3.09 1.18
N ALA A 84 7.17 2.36 2.03
CA ALA A 84 6.54 1.48 3.01
C ALA A 84 5.69 2.25 4.03
N GLY A 85 4.63 1.61 4.50
CA GLY A 85 3.77 2.13 5.57
C GLY A 85 2.29 1.99 5.28
N GLU A 86 1.50 2.72 6.05
CA GLU A 86 0.05 2.64 6.01
C GLU A 86 -0.55 3.53 4.91
N TYR A 87 -1.44 2.92 4.14
CA TYR A 87 -2.25 3.52 3.11
C TYR A 87 -3.73 3.32 3.45
N LEU A 88 -4.56 4.22 2.95
CA LEU A 88 -6.01 4.15 3.12
C LEU A 88 -6.67 4.22 1.75
N CYS A 89 -7.43 3.19 1.42
CA CYS A 89 -8.35 3.25 0.31
C CYS A 89 -9.71 3.73 0.80
N ARG A 90 -10.28 4.74 0.15
CA ARG A 90 -11.58 5.33 0.47
C ARG A 90 -12.44 5.34 -0.78
N ALA A 91 -13.64 4.79 -0.68
CA ALA A 91 -14.67 4.85 -1.71
C ALA A 91 -15.83 5.71 -1.20
N GLU A 92 -16.18 6.76 -1.95
CA GLU A 92 -17.16 7.74 -1.54
C GLU A 92 -18.24 7.92 -2.60
N ASN A 93 -19.48 8.04 -2.17
CA ASN A 93 -20.62 8.31 -3.03
C ASN A 93 -21.63 9.20 -2.28
N GLN A 94 -22.61 9.75 -3.00
CA GLN A 94 -23.65 10.62 -2.44
C GLN A 94 -24.46 10.01 -1.28
N HIS A 95 -24.45 8.68 -1.13
CA HIS A 95 -25.17 7.96 -0.08
C HIS A 95 -24.28 7.56 1.11
N GLY A 96 -22.97 7.76 1.03
CA GLY A 96 -22.05 7.40 2.11
C GLY A 96 -20.63 7.11 1.63
N GLU A 97 -19.81 6.67 2.58
CA GLU A 97 -18.39 6.40 2.38
C GLU A 97 -18.02 5.08 3.05
N SER A 98 -17.08 4.37 2.45
CA SER A 98 -16.39 3.24 3.06
C SER A 98 -14.87 3.39 2.89
N SER A 99 -14.11 2.88 3.85
CA SER A 99 -12.65 2.94 3.82
C SER A 99 -12.01 1.64 4.29
N LEU A 100 -10.88 1.29 3.69
CA LEU A 100 -10.07 0.13 4.03
C LEU A 100 -8.60 0.55 4.21
N PRO A 101 -8.04 0.48 5.44
CA PRO A 101 -6.61 0.67 5.66
C PRO A 101 -5.84 -0.57 5.21
N PHE A 102 -4.64 -0.36 4.66
CA PHE A 102 -3.71 -1.42 4.31
C PHE A 102 -2.26 -0.98 4.51
N ASN A 103 -1.39 -1.95 4.75
CA ASN A 103 0.02 -1.69 4.98
C ASN A 103 0.84 -2.26 3.82
N LEU A 104 1.66 -1.41 3.21
CA LEU A 104 2.62 -1.80 2.17
C LEU A 104 3.98 -2.02 2.83
N THR A 105 4.47 -3.25 2.80
CA THR A 105 5.81 -3.60 3.30
C THR A 105 6.80 -3.65 2.14
N VAL A 106 7.91 -2.93 2.30
CA VAL A 106 9.02 -2.95 1.35
C VAL A 106 10.25 -3.51 2.04
N GLU A 107 10.67 -4.70 1.62
CA GLU A 107 11.83 -5.38 2.16
C GLU A 107 13.09 -5.05 1.35
N TRP A 108 14.20 -4.90 2.07
CA TRP A 108 15.53 -4.81 1.47
C TRP A 108 15.99 -6.19 1.05
N GLY A 109 15.41 -6.71 -0.03
CA GLY A 109 15.90 -7.92 -0.66
C GLY A 109 17.31 -7.64 -1.16
N LEU A 110 18.28 -8.40 -0.66
CA LEU A 110 19.67 -8.22 -1.01
C LEU A 110 19.83 -8.60 -2.49
N VAL A 111 19.91 -7.54 -3.30
CA VAL A 111 19.78 -7.49 -4.77
C VAL A 111 20.80 -8.39 -5.48
N TRP A 112 21.72 -9.04 -4.78
CA TRP A 112 22.72 -9.94 -5.34
C TRP A 112 22.11 -11.03 -6.23
N ALA A 113 20.90 -11.49 -5.93
CA ALA A 113 20.19 -12.46 -6.77
C ALA A 113 19.83 -11.90 -8.17
N LYS A 114 19.66 -10.57 -8.31
CA LYS A 114 19.43 -9.91 -9.60
C LYS A 114 20.71 -9.49 -10.33
N VAL A 115 21.86 -9.42 -9.64
CA VAL A 115 23.15 -9.04 -10.26
C VAL A 115 23.71 -10.17 -11.15
N GLY A 116 23.12 -11.37 -11.14
CA GLY A 116 23.59 -12.49 -11.94
C GLY A 116 25.06 -12.84 -11.64
N PRO A 117 25.80 -13.47 -12.56
CA PRO A 117 27.19 -13.89 -12.30
C PRO A 117 28.13 -12.72 -11.93
N VAL A 118 27.79 -11.48 -12.29
CA VAL A 118 28.60 -10.29 -12.02
C VAL A 118 28.73 -10.04 -10.51
N GLY A 119 27.68 -10.32 -9.72
CA GLY A 119 27.71 -10.12 -8.27
C GLY A 119 28.69 -11.08 -7.56
N ALA A 120 28.75 -12.33 -8.03
CA ALA A 120 29.68 -13.32 -7.51
C ALA A 120 31.14 -12.95 -7.84
N VAL A 121 31.42 -12.48 -9.05
CA VAL A 121 32.78 -12.08 -9.46
C VAL A 121 33.30 -10.93 -8.60
N VAL A 122 32.47 -9.93 -8.31
CA VAL A 122 32.84 -8.80 -7.44
C VAL A 122 33.16 -9.28 -6.02
N ALA A 123 32.32 -10.15 -5.45
CA ALA A 123 32.57 -10.71 -4.13
C ALA A 123 33.87 -11.53 -4.07
N PHE A 124 34.11 -12.39 -5.06
CA PHE A 124 35.36 -13.17 -5.14
C PHE A 124 36.59 -12.28 -5.28
N ALA A 125 36.54 -11.24 -6.12
CA ALA A 125 37.66 -10.30 -6.29
C ALA A 125 37.99 -9.54 -4.99
N ILE A 126 36.97 -9.06 -4.26
CA ILE A 126 37.15 -8.38 -2.98
C ILE A 126 37.78 -9.31 -1.94
N VAL A 127 37.30 -10.56 -1.85
CA VAL A 127 37.85 -11.56 -0.94
C VAL A 127 39.32 -11.84 -1.25
N ILE A 128 39.68 -12.05 -2.52
CA ILE A 128 41.07 -12.29 -2.93
C ILE A 128 41.95 -11.10 -2.55
N ALA A 129 41.51 -9.87 -2.85
CA ALA A 129 42.27 -8.66 -2.53
C ALA A 129 42.52 -8.51 -1.02
N LEU A 130 41.50 -8.77 -0.19
CA LEU A 130 41.61 -8.73 1.27
C LEU A 130 42.58 -9.80 1.79
N VAL A 131 42.49 -11.03 1.29
CA VAL A 131 43.43 -12.10 1.66
C VAL A 131 44.86 -11.73 1.28
N CYS A 132 45.07 -11.21 0.07
CA CYS A 132 46.37 -10.73 -0.37
C CYS A 132 46.91 -9.63 0.55
N TYR A 133 46.09 -8.63 0.89
CA TYR A 133 46.48 -7.53 1.77
C TYR A 133 46.88 -8.01 3.17
N LEU A 134 46.05 -8.88 3.77
CA LEU A 134 46.34 -9.45 5.09
C LEU A 134 47.59 -10.32 5.08
N SER A 135 47.83 -11.09 4.01
CA SER A 135 49.05 -11.90 3.88
C SER A 135 50.31 -11.04 3.79
N GLN A 136 50.25 -9.89 3.12
CA GLN A 136 51.36 -8.94 3.02
C GLN A 136 51.60 -8.22 4.34
N SER A 137 50.54 -7.82 5.04
CA SER A 137 50.64 -7.20 6.36
C SER A 137 51.19 -8.15 7.43
N ARG A 138 50.99 -9.46 7.29
CA ARG A 138 51.57 -10.49 8.17
C ARG A 138 53.03 -10.82 7.83
N ARG A 139 53.47 -10.51 6.60
CA ARG A 139 54.84 -10.74 6.12
C ARG A 139 55.79 -9.56 6.38
N LYS A 140 55.25 -8.37 6.68
CA LYS A 140 56.03 -7.23 7.17
C LYS A 140 56.05 -7.26 8.70
#